data_AF-A0ABD4UHI7-F1
#
_entry.id   AF-A0ABD4UHI7-F1
#
_cell.length_a   1.000
_cell.length_b   1.000
_cell.length_c   1.000
_cell.angle_alpha   90.00
_cell.angle_beta   90.00
_cell.angle_gamma   90.00
#
_symmetry.space_group_name_H-M   'P 1'
#
loop_
_entity.id
_entity.type
_entity.pdbx_description
1 polymer ?
#
loop_
_entity_poly.entity_id
_entity_poly.type
_entity_poly.pdbx_seq_one_letter_code
_entity_poly.pdbx_strand_id
1 'polypeptide(L)'
;MFPHPSFAVVLEGGLVQSVLVQDWPPYSPLPQIAIVDYDTEDADSSEITHFAIGARQEEAVCRAETPTRYESLPDALSPKVVLAALGEAPEKAGTDSPLAIARSVRQSILELDARLNDAEQAPTGDDYNQLYVLANCGLIDVLKALGDFSDFGE
;
A
#
# COMPACT_ATOMS: atom_id res chain seq x y z
N MET A 1 9.86 6.22 8.69
CA MET A 1 9.98 5.70 7.32
C MET A 1 9.33 4.32 7.34
N PHE A 2 8.18 4.16 6.70
CA PHE A 2 7.67 2.81 6.46
C PHE A 2 8.44 2.22 5.29
N PRO A 3 8.97 1.00 5.42
CA PRO A 3 9.58 0.35 4.29
C PRO A 3 8.54 0.18 3.17
N HIS A 4 8.96 0.39 1.92
CA HIS A 4 8.11 0.13 0.76
C HIS A 4 7.80 -1.37 0.72
N PRO A 5 6.53 -1.78 0.65
CA PRO A 5 6.20 -3.19 0.53
C PRO A 5 6.85 -3.77 -0.72
N SER A 6 7.43 -4.96 -0.58
CA SER A 6 8.13 -5.65 -1.66
C SER A 6 7.52 -7.04 -1.85
N PHE A 7 7.58 -7.50 -3.11
CA PHE A 7 6.99 -8.75 -3.55
C PHE A 7 8.04 -9.60 -4.24
N ALA A 8 7.97 -10.92 -4.06
CA ALA A 8 8.72 -11.87 -4.87
C ALA A 8 7.78 -12.96 -5.39
N VAL A 9 7.91 -13.27 -6.67
CA VAL A 9 7.24 -14.42 -7.29
C VAL A 9 8.27 -15.54 -7.35
N VAL A 10 8.04 -16.60 -6.58
CA VAL A 10 8.96 -17.74 -6.51
C VAL A 10 8.56 -18.75 -7.57
N LEU A 11 9.48 -19.06 -8.47
CA LEU A 11 9.29 -20.02 -9.56
C LEU A 11 10.13 -21.28 -9.32
N GLU A 12 9.57 -22.44 -9.66
CA GLU A 12 10.29 -23.70 -9.78
C GLU A 12 9.84 -24.41 -11.05
N GLY A 13 10.79 -24.77 -11.92
CA GLY A 13 10.48 -25.39 -13.21
C GLY A 13 9.60 -24.55 -14.14
N GLY A 14 9.59 -23.22 -13.98
CA GLY A 14 8.72 -22.30 -14.73
C GLY A 14 7.34 -22.08 -14.11
N LEU A 15 6.98 -22.85 -13.08
CA LEU A 15 5.70 -22.73 -12.39
C LEU A 15 5.83 -21.84 -11.16
N VAL A 16 4.88 -20.94 -10.95
CA VAL A 16 4.79 -20.17 -9.70
C VAL A 16 4.50 -21.12 -8.55
N GLN A 17 5.36 -21.13 -7.55
CA GLN A 17 5.20 -21.96 -6.34
C GLN A 17 4.60 -21.16 -5.19
N SER A 18 4.95 -19.89 -5.09
CA SER A 18 4.39 -18.99 -4.10
C SER A 18 4.63 -17.53 -4.49
N VAL A 19 3.84 -16.64 -3.90
CA VAL A 19 4.12 -15.21 -3.91
C VAL A 19 4.41 -14.76 -2.48
N LEU A 20 5.54 -14.10 -2.29
CA LEU A 20 5.98 -13.59 -1.01
C LEU A 20 5.74 -12.09 -0.91
N VAL A 21 5.25 -11.64 0.25
CA VAL A 21 5.16 -10.22 0.60
C VAL A 21 6.05 -9.92 1.79
N GLN A 22 6.80 -8.84 1.71
CA GLN A 22 7.62 -8.34 2.80
C GLN A 22 7.30 -6.87 3.03
N ASP A 23 7.37 -6.43 4.29
CA ASP A 23 7.10 -5.04 4.68
C ASP A 23 5.65 -4.59 4.36
N TRP A 24 4.72 -5.54 4.17
CA TRP A 24 3.29 -5.26 3.94
C TRP A 24 2.59 -4.81 5.24
N PRO A 25 1.75 -3.77 5.21
CA PRO A 25 1.13 -3.26 6.43
C PRO A 25 0.37 -4.36 7.21
N PRO A 26 0.52 -4.44 8.54
CA PRO A 26 0.01 -5.55 9.34
C PRO A 26 -1.51 -5.64 9.36
N TYR A 27 -2.20 -4.51 9.16
CA TYR A 27 -3.67 -4.42 9.20
C TYR A 27 -4.31 -4.26 7.82
N SER A 28 -3.51 -4.22 6.75
CA SER A 28 -4.04 -4.17 5.39
C SER A 28 -4.29 -5.58 4.88
N PRO A 29 -5.43 -5.84 4.20
CA PRO A 29 -5.65 -7.12 3.53
C PRO A 29 -4.51 -7.37 2.54
N LEU A 30 -4.10 -8.64 2.41
CA LEU A 30 -3.14 -9.03 1.39
C LEU A 30 -3.77 -8.86 0.00
N PRO A 31 -2.98 -8.48 -1.02
CA PRO A 31 -3.50 -8.36 -2.37
C PRO A 31 -3.92 -9.74 -2.89
N GLN A 32 -4.99 -9.78 -3.69
CA GLN A 32 -5.32 -10.96 -4.48
C GLN A 32 -4.48 -10.95 -5.75
N ILE A 33 -3.80 -12.06 -6.03
CA ILE A 33 -2.95 -12.18 -7.22
C ILE A 33 -3.59 -13.20 -8.15
N ALA A 34 -3.76 -12.83 -9.41
CA ALA A 34 -4.13 -13.77 -10.46
C ALA A 34 -2.87 -14.14 -11.25
N ILE A 35 -2.67 -15.44 -11.44
CA ILE A 35 -1.68 -15.99 -12.36
C ILE A 35 -2.44 -16.39 -13.61
N VAL A 36 -2.01 -15.85 -14.75
CA VAL A 36 -2.63 -16.08 -16.06
C VAL A 36 -1.56 -16.65 -16.97
N ASP A 37 -1.78 -17.88 -17.42
CA ASP A 37 -0.98 -18.52 -18.45
C ASP A 37 -1.79 -18.57 -19.74
N TYR A 38 -1.29 -17.89 -20.77
CA TYR A 38 -1.92 -17.86 -22.08
C TYR A 38 -1.53 -19.07 -22.94
N ASP A 39 -0.55 -19.85 -22.49
CA ASP A 39 -0.25 -21.13 -23.11
C ASP A 39 -1.26 -22.18 -22.62
N THR A 40 -2.22 -22.50 -23.48
CA THR A 40 -3.23 -23.54 -23.23
C THR A 40 -2.89 -24.84 -23.96
N GLU A 41 -1.74 -24.91 -24.66
CA GLU A 41 -1.30 -26.15 -25.30
C GLU A 41 -1.10 -27.23 -24.23
N ASP A 42 -1.69 -28.40 -24.47
CA ASP A 42 -1.70 -29.56 -23.56
C ASP A 42 -2.44 -29.39 -22.21
N ALA A 43 -3.10 -28.26 -21.96
CA ALA A 43 -3.93 -28.06 -20.79
C ALA A 43 -5.26 -28.84 -20.88
N ASP A 44 -5.77 -29.33 -19.74
CA ASP A 44 -7.10 -29.93 -19.71
C ASP A 44 -8.15 -28.85 -19.98
N SER A 45 -9.15 -29.17 -20.81
CA SER A 45 -10.29 -28.29 -21.08
C SER A 45 -11.01 -27.76 -19.83
N SER A 46 -10.94 -28.50 -18.71
CA SER A 46 -11.50 -28.10 -17.42
C SER A 46 -10.67 -27.06 -16.66
N GLU A 47 -9.40 -26.89 -17.02
CA GLU A 47 -8.47 -25.90 -16.45
C GLU A 47 -8.45 -24.59 -17.26
N ILE A 48 -8.90 -24.65 -18.52
CA ILE A 48 -8.98 -23.50 -19.42
C ILE A 48 -10.19 -22.61 -19.05
N THR A 49 -9.89 -21.38 -18.66
CA THR A 49 -10.90 -20.36 -18.40
C THR A 49 -11.10 -19.51 -19.66
N HIS A 50 -12.37 -19.30 -20.04
CA HIS A 50 -12.75 -18.52 -21.21
C HIS A 50 -13.22 -17.14 -20.80
N PHE A 51 -12.67 -16.11 -21.43
CA PHE A 51 -12.97 -14.71 -21.16
C PHE A 51 -13.55 -14.02 -22.40
N ALA A 52 -14.63 -13.25 -22.20
CA ALA A 52 -15.13 -12.35 -23.22
C ALA A 52 -14.51 -10.96 -23.01
N ILE A 53 -13.54 -10.59 -23.85
CA ILE A 53 -12.86 -9.29 -23.80
C ILE A 53 -13.29 -8.46 -25.01
N GLY A 54 -14.29 -7.61 -24.82
CA GLY A 54 -14.92 -6.85 -25.90
C GLY A 54 -15.61 -7.78 -26.89
N ALA A 55 -15.11 -7.83 -28.14
CA ALA A 55 -15.62 -8.73 -29.19
C ALA A 55 -14.80 -10.02 -29.35
N ARG A 56 -13.76 -10.24 -28.53
CA ARG A 56 -12.88 -11.40 -28.60
C ARG A 56 -13.21 -12.40 -27.49
N GLN A 57 -13.07 -13.68 -27.83
CA GLN A 57 -13.00 -14.78 -26.88
C GLN A 57 -11.51 -15.07 -26.67
N GLU A 58 -11.06 -15.03 -25.43
CA GLU A 58 -9.69 -15.35 -25.04
C GLU A 58 -9.72 -16.54 -24.09
N GLU A 59 -8.73 -17.42 -24.20
CA GLU A 59 -8.56 -18.62 -23.39
C GLU A 59 -7.26 -18.54 -22.62
N ALA A 60 -7.29 -18.90 -21.34
CA ALA A 60 -6.09 -18.94 -20.49
C ALA A 60 -6.27 -19.92 -19.34
N VAL A 61 -5.18 -20.51 -18.87
CA VAL A 61 -5.14 -21.24 -17.61
C VAL A 61 -4.92 -20.23 -16.50
N CYS A 62 -5.90 -20.12 -15.60
CA CYS A 62 -5.94 -19.09 -14.58
C CYS A 62 -6.01 -19.70 -13.18
N ARG A 63 -5.27 -19.12 -12.24
CA ARG A 63 -5.42 -19.44 -10.82
C ARG A 63 -5.27 -18.21 -9.95
N ALA A 64 -6.03 -18.18 -8.86
CA ALA A 64 -5.86 -17.19 -7.81
C ALA A 64 -4.83 -17.66 -6.80
N GLU A 65 -3.86 -16.80 -6.50
CA GLU A 65 -2.78 -17.05 -5.55
C GLU A 65 -2.91 -16.09 -4.37
N THR A 66 -2.85 -16.65 -3.16
CA THR A 66 -2.84 -15.86 -1.93
C THR A 66 -1.39 -15.66 -1.50
N PRO A 67 -0.89 -14.42 -1.43
CA PRO A 67 0.48 -14.18 -1.03
C PRO A 67 0.74 -14.64 0.40
N THR A 68 1.97 -15.08 0.66
CA THR A 68 2.45 -15.43 1.99
C THR A 68 3.35 -14.33 2.53
N ARG A 69 3.16 -13.97 3.80
CA ARG A 69 4.04 -13.02 4.49
C ARG A 69 5.41 -13.66 4.70
N TYR A 70 6.47 -12.94 4.32
CA TYR A 70 7.85 -13.39 4.43
C TYR A 70 8.23 -13.76 5.88
N GLU A 71 7.71 -13.04 6.87
CA GLU A 71 7.97 -13.30 8.28
C GLU A 71 7.54 -14.71 8.74
N SER A 72 6.67 -15.36 7.97
CA SER A 72 6.20 -16.73 8.22
C SER A 72 7.09 -17.81 7.61
N LEU A 73 8.14 -17.45 6.86
CA LEU A 73 8.99 -18.38 6.10
C LEU A 73 10.48 -18.17 6.43
N PRO A 74 11.07 -19.01 7.31
CA PRO A 74 12.44 -18.81 7.79
C PRO A 74 13.53 -19.07 6.74
N ASP A 75 13.24 -19.91 5.73
CA ASP A 75 14.23 -20.37 4.74
C ASP A 75 14.07 -19.70 3.36
N ALA A 76 13.12 -18.77 3.22
CA ALA A 76 12.86 -18.09 1.94
C ALA A 76 13.86 -16.94 1.69
N LEU A 77 14.12 -16.63 0.42
CA LEU A 77 14.84 -15.41 0.05
C LEU A 77 13.94 -14.20 0.28
N SER A 78 14.45 -13.23 1.04
CA SER A 78 13.77 -11.95 1.29
C SER A 78 13.56 -11.17 -0.02
N PRO A 79 12.31 -10.80 -0.39
CA PRO A 79 12.03 -9.96 -1.56
C PRO A 79 12.89 -8.69 -1.60
N LYS A 80 13.07 -8.04 -0.46
CA LYS A 80 13.88 -6.83 -0.33
C LYS A 80 15.37 -7.05 -0.57
N VAL A 81 15.92 -8.16 -0.07
CA VAL A 81 17.33 -8.52 -0.30
C VAL A 81 17.58 -8.81 -1.78
N VAL A 82 16.64 -9.50 -2.43
CA VAL A 82 16.70 -9.78 -3.88
C VAL A 82 16.66 -8.48 -4.68
N LEU A 83 15.70 -7.59 -4.42
CA LEU A 83 15.62 -6.29 -5.09
C LEU A 83 16.89 -5.44 -4.88
N ALA A 84 17.42 -5.41 -3.66
CA ALA A 84 18.67 -4.71 -3.37
C ALA A 84 19.86 -5.31 -4.14
N ALA A 85 19.93 -6.65 -4.27
CA ALA A 85 20.97 -7.32 -5.06
C ALA A 85 20.84 -7.03 -6.57
N LEU A 86 19.62 -6.76 -7.05
CA LEU A 86 19.35 -6.34 -8.43
C LEU A 86 19.60 -4.84 -8.68
N GLY A 87 19.96 -4.07 -7.64
CA GLY A 87 20.19 -2.63 -7.73
C GLY A 87 18.92 -1.78 -7.61
N GLU A 88 17.77 -2.40 -7.36
CA GLU A 88 16.49 -1.75 -7.10
C GLU A 88 16.45 -1.30 -5.63
N ALA A 89 17.22 -0.26 -5.30
CA ALA A 89 17.13 0.38 -4.00
C ALA A 89 15.81 1.16 -3.94
N PRO A 90 15.03 1.07 -2.83
CA PRO A 90 13.83 1.88 -2.70
C PRO A 90 14.24 3.34 -2.83
N GLU A 91 13.64 4.05 -3.80
CA GLU A 91 13.83 5.48 -3.92
C GLU A 91 13.58 6.10 -2.54
N LYS A 92 14.48 6.97 -2.09
CA LYS A 92 14.20 7.83 -0.94
C LYS A 92 13.02 8.70 -1.35
N ALA A 93 11.80 8.26 -1.06
CA ALA A 93 10.59 9.01 -1.35
C ALA A 93 10.73 10.38 -0.67
N GLY A 94 10.91 11.42 -1.49
CA GLY A 94 11.12 12.81 -1.10
C GLY A 94 9.85 13.52 -0.67
N THR A 95 8.87 12.79 -0.14
CA THR A 95 7.59 13.30 0.35
C THR A 95 7.37 12.76 1.75
N ASP A 96 6.99 13.63 2.68
CA ASP A 96 6.69 13.22 4.05
C ASP A 96 5.69 12.07 4.04
N SER A 97 6.06 10.93 4.63
CA SER A 97 5.18 9.77 4.67
C SER A 97 3.82 10.17 5.29
N PRO A 98 2.69 9.57 4.87
CA PRO A 98 1.38 9.87 5.43
C PRO A 98 1.34 9.88 6.97
N LEU A 99 2.10 8.97 7.59
CA LEU A 99 2.23 8.93 9.04
C LEU A 99 3.04 10.09 9.63
N ALA A 100 4.06 10.58 8.93
CA ALA A 100 4.80 11.77 9.35
C ALA A 100 3.88 13.00 9.36
N ILE A 101 3.06 13.15 8.31
CA ILE A 101 2.04 14.21 8.23
C ILE A 101 1.02 14.06 9.36
N ALA A 102 0.44 12.87 9.55
CA ALA A 102 -0.52 12.63 10.64
C ALA A 102 0.07 12.88 12.04
N ARG A 103 1.35 12.55 12.26
CA ARG A 103 2.06 12.86 13.52
C ARG A 103 2.27 14.36 13.71
N SER A 104 2.59 15.08 12.64
CA SER A 104 2.73 16.54 12.64
C SER A 104 1.41 17.21 13.03
N VAL A 105 0.30 16.84 12.39
CA VAL A 105 -1.05 17.35 12.69
C VAL A 105 -1.42 17.10 14.15
N ARG A 106 -1.19 15.88 14.66
CA ARG A 106 -1.44 15.56 16.07
C ARG A 106 -0.63 16.44 17.01
N GLN A 107 0.63 16.71 16.68
CA GLN A 107 1.50 17.57 17.49
C GLN A 107 0.99 19.01 17.52
N SER A 108 0.58 19.56 16.38
CA SER A 108 -0.01 20.91 16.30
C SER A 108 -1.30 21.04 17.12
N ILE A 109 -2.15 20.02 17.13
CA ILE A 109 -3.38 20.00 17.96
C ILE A 109 -3.03 20.04 19.45
N LEU A 110 -2.05 19.23 19.88
CA LEU A 110 -1.59 19.22 21.28
C LEU A 110 -0.96 20.55 21.70
N GLU A 111 -0.20 21.19 20.81
CA GLU A 111 0.39 22.50 21.06
C GLU A 111 -0.66 23.60 21.17
N LEU A 112 -1.71 23.54 20.35
CA LEU A 112 -2.83 24.48 20.46
C LEU A 112 -3.59 24.28 21.77
N ASP A 113 -3.87 23.04 22.17
CA ASP A 113 -4.51 22.73 23.45
C ASP A 113 -3.68 23.21 24.64
N ALA A 114 -2.35 22.97 24.61
CA ALA A 114 -1.45 23.47 25.64
C ALA A 114 -1.46 25.00 25.73
N ARG A 115 -1.46 25.70 24.60
CA ARG A 115 -1.54 27.17 24.57
C ARG A 115 -2.85 27.70 25.15
N LEU A 116 -3.97 27.04 24.88
CA LEU A 116 -5.27 27.42 25.46
C LEU A 116 -5.28 27.25 26.98
N ASN A 117 -4.74 26.12 27.45
CA ASN A 117 -4.61 25.84 28.88
C ASN A 117 -3.67 26.84 29.57
N ASP A 118 -2.51 27.14 28.98
CA ASP A 118 -1.54 28.10 29.52
C ASP A 118 -2.09 29.54 29.58
N ALA A 119 -2.98 29.89 28.64
CA ALA A 119 -3.65 31.18 28.64
C ALA A 119 -4.80 31.27 29.66
N GLU A 120 -5.14 30.17 30.34
CA GLU A 120 -6.32 30.02 31.22
C GLU A 120 -7.63 30.50 30.56
N GLN A 121 -7.71 30.41 29.23
CA GLN A 121 -8.85 30.89 28.44
C GLN A 121 -9.69 29.73 27.94
N ALA A 122 -11.00 29.90 28.00
CA ALA A 122 -11.91 28.98 27.32
C ALA A 122 -11.73 29.09 25.80
N PRO A 123 -11.81 27.99 25.05
CA PRO A 123 -11.68 28.01 23.60
C PRO A 123 -12.71 28.96 22.96
N THR A 124 -12.22 29.83 22.08
CA THR A 124 -13.03 30.76 21.30
C THR A 124 -13.42 30.16 19.96
N GLY A 125 -14.33 30.84 19.23
CA GLY A 125 -14.67 30.47 17.86
C GLY A 125 -13.45 30.45 16.93
N ASP A 126 -12.48 31.33 17.16
CA ASP A 126 -11.26 31.38 16.36
C ASP A 126 -10.34 30.17 16.62
N ASP A 127 -10.30 29.68 17.86
CA ASP A 127 -9.54 28.48 18.21
C ASP A 127 -10.16 27.23 17.56
N TYR A 128 -11.50 27.16 17.50
CA TYR A 128 -12.19 26.10 16.76
C TYR A 128 -11.92 26.19 15.24
N ASN A 129 -11.86 27.39 14.67
CA ASN A 129 -11.52 27.57 13.26
C ASN A 129 -10.08 27.13 12.98
N GLN A 130 -9.12 27.45 13.87
CA GLN A 130 -7.74 27.00 13.74
C GLN A 130 -7.63 25.48 13.82
N LEU A 131 -8.32 24.83 14.77
CA LEU A 131 -8.41 23.37 14.85
C LEU A 131 -8.99 22.76 13.58
N TYR A 132 -10.06 23.35 13.06
CA TYR A 132 -10.73 22.88 11.85
C TYR A 132 -9.78 22.93 10.64
N VAL A 133 -9.09 24.04 10.43
CA VAL A 133 -8.11 24.19 9.34
C VAL A 133 -6.95 23.21 9.50
N LEU A 134 -6.38 23.10 10.71
CA LEU A 134 -5.29 22.17 11.00
C LEU A 134 -5.67 20.71 10.70
N ALA A 135 -6.85 20.29 11.18
CA ALA A 135 -7.31 18.92 10.99
C ALA A 135 -7.68 18.65 9.52
N ASN A 136 -8.35 19.58 8.85
CA ASN A 136 -8.83 19.39 7.49
C ASN A 136 -7.68 19.43 6.47
N CYS A 137 -6.81 20.46 6.52
CA CYS A 137 -5.62 20.52 5.66
C CYS A 137 -4.68 19.35 5.93
N GLY A 138 -4.49 19.00 7.20
CA GLY A 138 -3.71 17.83 7.60
C GLY A 138 -4.24 16.53 7.03
N LEU A 139 -5.57 16.34 7.03
CA LEU A 139 -6.21 15.17 6.43
C LEU A 139 -6.04 15.13 4.91
N ILE A 140 -6.21 16.28 4.24
CA ILE A 140 -5.99 16.41 2.79
C ILE A 140 -4.54 16.02 2.43
N ASP A 141 -3.56 16.50 3.20
CA ASP A 141 -2.15 16.18 2.97
C ASP A 141 -1.87 14.68 3.17
N VAL A 142 -2.51 14.05 4.17
CA VAL A 142 -2.45 12.60 4.36
C VAL A 142 -3.07 11.85 3.18
N LEU A 143 -4.22 12.28 2.69
CA LEU A 143 -4.92 11.66 1.55
C LEU A 143 -4.11 11.77 0.26
N LYS A 144 -3.53 12.95 -0.02
CA LYS A 144 -2.61 13.16 -1.16
C LYS A 144 -1.38 12.27 -1.06
N ALA A 145 -0.78 12.16 0.14
CA ALA A 145 0.37 11.29 0.37
C ALA A 145 0.03 9.78 0.26
N LEU A 146 -1.25 9.41 0.42
CA LEU A 146 -1.77 8.06 0.17
C LEU A 146 -2.18 7.83 -1.30
N GLY A 147 -2.10 8.85 -2.15
CA GLY A 147 -2.39 8.75 -3.59
C GLY A 147 -3.81 9.16 -3.99
N ASP A 148 -4.57 9.80 -3.11
CA ASP A 148 -5.86 10.40 -3.45
C ASP A 148 -5.66 11.84 -3.98
N PHE A 149 -5.87 12.02 -5.28
CA PHE A 149 -5.73 13.31 -5.98
C PHE A 149 -7.08 13.96 -6.29
N SER A 150 -8.12 13.61 -5.53
CA SER A 150 -9.41 14.29 -5.61
C SER A 150 -9.24 15.80 -5.43
N ASP A 151 -10.09 16.59 -6.09
CA ASP A 151 -10.11 18.03 -5.89
C ASP A 151 -10.76 18.32 -4.53
N PHE A 152 -9.95 18.77 -3.57
CA PHE A 152 -10.39 19.08 -2.21
C PHE A 152 -10.84 20.53 -2.03
N GLY A 153 -10.85 21.32 -3.11
CA GLY A 153 -11.11 22.76 -3.08
C GLY A 153 -9.94 23.56 -2.50
N GLU A 154 -9.83 24.83 -2.92
CA GLU A 154 -8.97 25.84 -2.28
C GLU A 154 -9.60 26.41 -1.01
#